data_AF-A0A6P2AXC8-F1
#
_entry.id   AF-A0A6P2AXC8-F1
#
_cell.length_a   1.000
_cell.length_b   1.000
_cell.length_c   1.000
_cell.angle_alpha   90.00
_cell.angle_beta   90.00
_cell.angle_gamma   90.00
#
_symmetry.space_group_name_H-M   'P 1'
#
loop_
_entity.id
_entity.type
_entity.pdbx_description
1 polymer ?
#
loop_
_entity_poly.entity_id
_entity_poly.type
_entity_poly.pdbx_seq_one_letter_code
_entity_poly.pdbx_strand_id
1 'polypeptide(L)'
;MKDTVRKEFEIFSELAEICASPGYIHVIAFLCYRNDIIRYTEKLTPEDMLQQFSKNMLVRTEISTLIGLACKKQLNIGLPSPEIIQMYINKTDSLLKEIHASMMPPIEYIFDLNKLSDQNFNPFRDGRVLREAIFYSGESAYYFQYRDLSRIKYEKDNDWFLINKG
;
A
#
# COMPACT_ATOMS: atom_id res chain seq x y z
N MET A 1 22.40 -13.70 3.98
CA MET A 1 21.72 -14.73 3.18
C MET A 1 20.92 -14.03 2.10
N LYS A 2 21.13 -14.35 0.82
CA LYS A 2 20.21 -13.91 -0.24
C LYS A 2 18.94 -14.74 0.00
N ASP A 3 17.93 -14.16 0.65
CA ASP A 3 16.62 -14.81 0.71
C ASP A 3 16.20 -15.06 -0.75
N THR A 4 15.94 -16.32 -1.06
CA THR A 4 15.47 -16.70 -2.38
C THR A 4 14.08 -16.11 -2.55
N VAL A 5 13.95 -15.18 -3.50
CA VAL A 5 12.68 -14.52 -3.80
C VAL A 5 11.67 -15.60 -4.19
N ARG A 6 10.58 -15.69 -3.41
CA ARG A 6 9.51 -16.66 -3.63
C ARG A 6 8.70 -16.31 -4.87
N LYS A 7 8.01 -17.30 -5.44
CA LYS A 7 7.16 -17.06 -6.61
C LYS A 7 5.96 -16.21 -6.20
N GLU A 8 5.66 -15.19 -6.99
CA GLU A 8 4.53 -14.27 -6.75
C GLU A 8 3.20 -14.99 -6.50
N PHE A 9 2.92 -16.04 -7.29
CA PHE A 9 1.68 -16.82 -7.14
C PHE A 9 1.55 -17.49 -5.77
N GLU A 10 2.66 -17.96 -5.19
CA GLU A 10 2.66 -18.59 -3.86
C GLU A 10 2.36 -17.55 -2.78
N ILE A 11 3.01 -16.39 -2.86
CA ILE A 11 2.80 -15.27 -1.94
C ILE A 11 1.37 -14.74 -2.04
N PHE A 12 0.86 -14.57 -3.25
CA PHE A 12 -0.51 -14.10 -3.49
C PHE A 12 -1.57 -15.10 -3.01
N SER A 13 -1.28 -16.39 -3.10
CA SER A 13 -2.17 -17.44 -2.58
C SER A 13 -2.26 -17.37 -1.04
N GLU A 14 -1.14 -17.22 -0.35
CA GLU A 14 -1.14 -17.00 1.10
C GLU A 14 -1.83 -15.69 1.50
N LEU A 15 -1.67 -14.64 0.70
CA LEU A 15 -2.38 -13.37 0.91
C LEU A 15 -3.89 -13.57 0.79
N ALA A 16 -4.35 -14.37 -0.17
CA ALA A 16 -5.75 -14.71 -0.32
C ALA A 16 -6.28 -15.53 0.87
N GLU A 17 -5.48 -16.45 1.40
CA GLU A 17 -5.84 -17.25 2.59
C GLU A 17 -6.00 -16.37 3.83
N ILE A 18 -5.05 -15.46 4.09
CA ILE A 18 -5.15 -14.59 5.26
C ILE A 18 -6.32 -13.61 5.14
N CYS A 19 -6.58 -13.07 3.95
CA CYS A 19 -7.72 -12.17 3.71
C CYS A 19 -9.08 -12.86 3.95
N ALA A 20 -9.14 -14.19 3.85
CA ALA A 20 -10.32 -14.99 4.14
C ALA A 20 -10.47 -15.34 5.64
N SER A 21 -9.54 -14.92 6.50
CA SER A 21 -9.56 -15.25 7.92
C SER A 21 -10.72 -14.55 8.65
N PRO A 22 -11.29 -15.16 9.71
CA PRO A 22 -12.35 -14.55 10.49
C PRO A 22 -11.99 -13.17 11.04
N GLY A 23 -12.86 -12.18 10.82
CA GLY A 23 -12.63 -10.82 11.31
C GLY A 23 -11.56 -10.03 10.56
N TYR A 24 -11.04 -10.51 9.43
CA TYR A 24 -10.04 -9.78 8.63
C TYR A 24 -10.54 -8.41 8.13
N ILE A 25 -11.86 -8.20 8.05
CA ILE A 25 -12.41 -6.87 7.75
C ILE A 25 -11.97 -5.79 8.74
N HIS A 26 -11.73 -6.15 10.00
CA HIS A 26 -11.21 -5.24 11.02
C HIS A 26 -9.74 -4.88 10.78
N VAL A 27 -8.98 -5.79 10.15
CA VAL A 27 -7.61 -5.53 9.69
C VAL A 27 -7.65 -4.50 8.57
N ILE A 28 -8.52 -4.67 7.57
CA ILE A 28 -8.70 -3.68 6.49
C ILE A 28 -9.07 -2.32 7.06
N ALA A 29 -10.03 -2.25 7.99
CA ALA A 29 -10.42 -1.00 8.64
C ALA A 29 -9.25 -0.34 9.38
N PHE A 30 -8.46 -1.12 10.13
CA PHE A 30 -7.25 -0.62 10.80
C PHE A 30 -6.21 -0.13 9.80
N LEU A 31 -5.99 -0.83 8.69
CA LEU A 31 -5.05 -0.43 7.64
C LEU A 31 -5.49 0.90 7.01
N CYS A 32 -6.77 1.08 6.66
CA CYS A 32 -7.26 2.37 6.18
C CYS A 32 -7.06 3.47 7.24
N TYR A 33 -7.37 3.19 8.51
CA TYR A 33 -7.14 4.14 9.62
C TYR A 33 -5.65 4.48 9.80
N ARG A 34 -4.75 3.52 9.67
CA ARG A 34 -3.30 3.71 9.75
C ARG A 34 -2.80 4.56 8.59
N ASN A 35 -3.39 4.38 7.41
CA ASN A 35 -2.86 4.89 6.16
C ASN A 35 -3.40 6.26 5.74
N ASP A 36 -4.67 6.52 6.03
CA ASP A 36 -5.37 7.71 5.54
C ASP A 36 -5.50 8.81 6.60
N ILE A 37 -5.04 8.57 7.84
CA ILE A 37 -5.18 9.51 8.96
C ILE A 37 -3.81 9.91 9.50
N ILE A 38 -3.58 11.22 9.48
CA ILE A 38 -2.40 11.84 10.09
C ILE A 38 -2.68 12.01 11.59
N ARG A 39 -1.89 11.31 12.41
CA ARG A 39 -2.00 11.36 13.87
C ARG A 39 -1.09 12.46 14.38
N TYR A 40 -1.65 13.38 15.16
CA TYR A 40 -0.93 14.42 15.87
C TYR A 40 -1.62 14.66 17.22
N THR A 41 -0.92 15.27 18.17
CA THR A 41 -1.45 15.50 19.52
C THR A 41 -2.10 16.87 19.63
N GLU A 42 -1.30 17.92 19.82
CA GLU A 42 -1.79 19.28 20.02
C GLU A 42 -1.58 20.15 18.78
N LYS A 43 -0.39 20.07 18.20
CA LYS A 43 0.00 20.85 17.04
C LYS A 43 0.52 19.94 15.95
N LEU A 44 -0.04 20.12 14.77
CA LEU A 44 0.40 19.46 13.55
C LEU A 44 1.82 19.89 13.18
N THR A 45 2.73 18.93 13.05
CA THR A 45 4.12 19.17 12.66
C THR A 45 4.40 18.63 11.24
N PRO A 46 5.44 19.14 10.55
CA PRO A 46 5.92 18.53 9.31
C PRO A 46 6.29 17.06 9.47
N GLU A 47 6.81 16.66 10.62
CA GLU A 47 7.17 15.26 10.92
C GLU A 47 5.93 14.34 10.94
N ASP A 48 4.81 14.82 11.49
CA ASP A 48 3.53 14.09 11.45
C ASP A 48 3.06 13.88 10.00
N MET A 49 3.21 14.90 9.16
CA MET A 49 2.90 14.84 7.73
C MET A 49 3.78 13.83 6.99
N LEU A 50 5.07 13.74 7.34
CA LEU A 50 6.00 12.84 6.65
C LEU A 50 5.70 11.36 6.90
N GLN A 51 4.95 11.01 7.95
CA GLN A 51 4.52 9.63 8.20
C GLN A 51 3.70 9.04 7.04
N GLN A 52 2.99 9.88 6.27
CA GLN A 52 2.24 9.46 5.09
C GLN A 52 3.11 8.93 3.94
N PHE A 53 4.42 9.19 3.97
CA PHE A 53 5.39 8.69 3.00
C PHE A 53 6.21 7.50 3.54
N SER A 54 5.79 6.91 4.66
CA SER A 54 6.42 5.72 5.22
C SER A 54 6.27 4.54 4.27
N LYS A 55 7.32 3.71 4.20
CA LYS A 55 7.30 2.44 3.43
C LYS A 55 6.28 1.42 3.94
N ASN A 56 5.73 1.63 5.13
CA ASN A 56 4.69 0.77 5.71
C ASN A 56 3.28 1.21 5.29
N MET A 57 3.14 2.33 4.57
CA MET A 57 1.87 2.76 4.02
C MET A 57 1.54 1.93 2.78
N LEU A 58 0.56 1.05 2.94
CA LEU A 58 -0.16 0.45 1.83
C LEU A 58 -0.83 1.49 0.94
N VAL A 59 -0.71 1.28 -0.38
CA VAL A 59 -1.31 2.15 -1.38
C VAL A 59 -2.72 1.66 -1.77
N ARG A 60 -3.47 2.47 -2.53
CA ARG A 60 -4.87 2.16 -2.88
C ARG A 60 -5.00 0.81 -3.58
N THR A 61 -4.07 0.49 -4.46
CA THR A 61 -4.01 -0.78 -5.19
C THR A 61 -3.92 -1.97 -4.24
N GLU A 62 -3.12 -1.86 -3.18
CA GLU A 62 -2.97 -2.93 -2.18
C GLU A 62 -4.23 -3.06 -1.34
N ILE A 63 -4.76 -1.96 -0.81
CA ILE A 63 -6.01 -1.98 -0.04
C ILE A 63 -7.16 -2.56 -0.87
N SER A 64 -7.29 -2.16 -2.14
CA SER A 64 -8.30 -2.68 -3.06
C SER A 64 -8.11 -4.18 -3.32
N THR A 65 -6.87 -4.64 -3.40
CA THR A 65 -6.53 -6.07 -3.53
C THR A 65 -6.96 -6.84 -2.28
N LEU A 66 -6.66 -6.35 -1.09
CA LEU A 66 -7.06 -6.99 0.18
C LEU A 66 -8.59 -7.08 0.29
N ILE A 67 -9.31 -6.00 -0.05
CA ILE A 67 -10.78 -5.99 -0.10
C ILE A 67 -11.29 -7.03 -1.09
N GLY A 68 -10.76 -7.02 -2.32
CA GLY A 68 -11.15 -7.97 -3.36
C GLY A 68 -10.93 -9.42 -2.94
N LEU A 69 -9.80 -9.73 -2.30
CA LEU A 69 -9.49 -11.06 -1.77
C LEU A 69 -10.41 -11.47 -0.63
N ALA A 70 -10.68 -10.58 0.34
CA ALA A 70 -11.60 -10.84 1.44
C ALA A 70 -13.02 -11.16 0.95
N CYS A 71 -13.47 -10.48 -0.12
CA CYS A 71 -14.78 -10.73 -0.75
C CYS A 71 -14.88 -12.07 -1.51
N LYS A 72 -13.78 -12.80 -1.74
CA LYS A 72 -13.82 -14.11 -2.43
C LYS A 72 -14.40 -15.22 -1.55
N LYS A 73 -14.53 -14.99 -0.25
CA LYS A 73 -15.10 -15.93 0.73
C LYS A 73 -16.19 -15.24 1.53
N GLN A 74 -16.99 -16.02 2.24
CA GLN A 74 -18.02 -15.48 3.12
C GLN A 74 -17.38 -14.60 4.19
N LEU A 75 -17.77 -13.33 4.25
CA LEU A 75 -17.25 -12.39 5.22
C LEU A 75 -17.70 -12.78 6.63
N ASN A 76 -16.73 -12.84 7.55
CA ASN A 76 -16.98 -12.95 8.98
C ASN A 76 -16.60 -11.63 9.65
N ILE A 77 -17.58 -10.98 10.27
CA ILE A 77 -17.46 -9.66 10.90
C ILE A 77 -17.22 -9.72 12.41
N GLY A 78 -17.03 -10.92 12.97
CA GLY A 78 -16.68 -11.09 14.38
C GLY A 78 -15.37 -10.37 14.69
N LEU A 79 -15.32 -9.68 15.83
CA LEU A 79 -14.14 -8.93 16.27
C LEU A 79 -13.12 -9.90 16.89
N PRO A 80 -11.95 -10.14 16.27
CA PRO A 80 -10.91 -10.97 16.87
C PRO A 80 -10.24 -10.27 18.05
N SER A 81 -9.44 -11.00 18.82
CA SER A 81 -8.62 -10.38 19.85
C SER A 81 -7.54 -9.48 19.24
N PRO A 82 -7.03 -8.48 19.98
CA PRO A 82 -5.95 -7.61 19.50
C PRO A 82 -4.72 -8.38 19.01
N GLU A 83 -4.37 -9.49 19.64
CA GLU A 83 -3.22 -10.32 19.27
C GLU A 83 -3.41 -10.97 17.89
N ILE A 84 -4.63 -11.43 17.60
CA ILE A 84 -4.98 -12.02 16.31
C ILE A 84 -4.98 -10.95 15.21
N ILE A 85 -5.53 -9.76 15.49
CA ILE A 85 -5.51 -8.63 14.56
C ILE A 85 -4.06 -8.25 14.23
N GLN A 86 -3.19 -8.14 15.25
CA GLN A 86 -1.79 -7.79 15.05
C GLN A 86 -1.04 -8.87 14.24
N MET A 87 -1.33 -10.15 14.48
CA MET A 87 -0.79 -11.24 13.67
C MET A 87 -1.19 -11.11 12.20
N TYR A 88 -2.46 -10.80 11.92
CA TYR A 88 -2.94 -10.59 10.56
C TYR A 88 -2.28 -9.40 9.88
N ILE A 89 -2.12 -8.28 10.59
CA ILE A 89 -1.42 -7.08 10.07
C ILE A 89 0.02 -7.44 9.70
N ASN A 90 0.76 -8.06 10.63
CA ASN A 90 2.18 -8.38 10.42
C ASN A 90 2.38 -9.32 9.22
N LYS A 91 1.53 -10.34 9.10
CA LYS A 91 1.61 -11.30 7.98
C LYS A 91 1.18 -10.64 6.66
N THR A 92 0.18 -9.76 6.68
CA THR A 92 -0.23 -8.98 5.50
C THR A 92 0.88 -8.07 5.01
N ASP A 93 1.47 -7.25 5.90
CA ASP A 93 2.58 -6.34 5.57
C ASP A 93 3.80 -7.14 5.04
N SER A 94 4.11 -8.29 5.64
CA SER A 94 5.19 -9.18 5.17
C SER A 94 4.93 -9.70 3.75
N LEU A 95 3.73 -10.23 3.49
CA LEU A 95 3.37 -10.80 2.21
C LEU A 95 3.36 -9.74 1.10
N LEU A 96 2.82 -8.54 1.36
CA LEU A 96 2.84 -7.44 0.39
C LEU A 96 4.26 -7.01 0.07
N LYS A 97 5.14 -6.92 1.08
CA LYS A 97 6.57 -6.66 0.86
C LYS A 97 7.25 -7.74 0.01
N GLU A 98 6.90 -9.01 0.22
CA GLU A 98 7.37 -10.12 -0.61
C GLU A 98 6.85 -10.01 -2.06
N ILE A 99 5.62 -9.56 -2.26
CA ILE A 99 5.06 -9.30 -3.60
C ILE A 99 5.91 -8.27 -4.35
N HIS A 100 6.22 -7.11 -3.74
CA HIS A 100 7.11 -6.11 -4.35
C HIS A 100 8.45 -6.73 -4.77
N ALA A 101 9.08 -7.49 -3.87
CA ALA A 101 10.35 -8.15 -4.16
C ALA A 101 10.23 -9.19 -5.30
N SER A 102 9.10 -9.89 -5.40
CA SER A 102 8.85 -10.88 -6.46
C SER A 102 8.64 -10.28 -7.84
N MET A 103 8.22 -9.01 -7.92
CA MET A 103 8.06 -8.29 -9.18
C MET A 103 9.37 -7.69 -9.70
N MET A 104 10.33 -7.44 -8.82
CA MET A 104 11.61 -6.83 -9.18
C MET A 104 12.56 -7.88 -9.81
N PRO A 105 13.15 -7.59 -10.99
CA PRO A 105 14.19 -8.45 -11.53
C PRO A 105 15.45 -8.38 -10.64
N PRO A 106 16.36 -9.36 -10.74
CA PRO A 106 17.66 -9.29 -10.10
C PRO A 106 18.37 -7.98 -10.46
N ILE A 107 19.06 -7.37 -9.50
CA ILE A 107 19.67 -6.04 -9.67
C ILE A 107 20.65 -5.98 -10.84
N GLU A 108 21.25 -7.12 -11.18
CA GLU A 108 22.18 -7.32 -12.28
C GLU A 108 21.51 -7.07 -13.66
N TYR A 109 20.18 -7.15 -13.76
CA TYR A 109 19.44 -6.75 -14.97
C TYR A 109 19.38 -5.24 -15.16
N ILE A 110 19.40 -4.48 -14.07
CA ILE A 110 19.34 -3.01 -14.09
C ILE A 110 20.76 -2.45 -14.15
N PHE A 111 21.67 -3.03 -13.37
CA PHE A 111 23.08 -2.63 -13.26
C PHE A 111 23.99 -3.74 -13.80
N ASP A 112 24.02 -3.88 -15.12
CA ASP A 112 24.94 -4.81 -15.81
C ASP A 112 26.32 -4.17 -15.98
N LEU A 113 27.28 -4.58 -15.14
CA LEU A 113 28.66 -4.07 -15.17
C LEU A 113 29.35 -4.31 -16.53
N ASN A 114 28.93 -5.32 -17.29
CA ASN A 114 29.51 -5.63 -18.60
C ASN A 114 29.03 -4.68 -19.69
N LYS A 115 27.98 -3.89 -19.43
CA LYS A 115 27.37 -2.97 -20.40
C LYS A 115 27.58 -1.50 -20.05
N LEU A 116 28.42 -1.19 -19.06
CA LEU A 116 28.70 0.19 -18.64
C LEU A 116 29.25 1.07 -19.77
N SER A 117 29.97 0.50 -20.73
CA SER A 117 30.51 1.22 -21.90
C SER A 117 29.58 1.23 -23.10
N ASP A 118 28.47 0.49 -23.07
CA ASP A 118 27.49 0.44 -24.16
C ASP A 118 26.51 1.61 -24.04
N GLN A 119 26.69 2.62 -24.90
CA GLN A 119 25.82 3.80 -24.95
C GLN A 119 24.37 3.48 -25.35
N ASN A 120 24.10 2.30 -25.92
CA ASN A 120 22.76 1.87 -26.28
C ASN A 120 22.08 1.02 -25.19
N PHE A 121 22.79 0.68 -24.12
CA PHE A 121 22.21 -0.08 -23.03
C PHE A 121 21.20 0.78 -22.25
N ASN A 122 19.94 0.32 -22.25
CA ASN A 122 18.88 0.93 -21.46
C ASN A 122 18.02 -0.19 -20.84
N PRO A 123 18.16 -0.47 -19.53
CA PRO A 123 17.41 -1.54 -18.87
C PRO A 123 15.91 -1.26 -18.81
N PHE A 124 15.49 0.01 -18.91
CA PHE A 124 14.09 0.42 -18.89
C PHE A 124 13.35 0.13 -20.21
N ARG A 125 14.01 -0.44 -21.21
CA ARG A 125 13.32 -1.00 -22.40
C ARG A 125 12.75 -2.40 -22.14
N ASP A 126 13.11 -3.03 -21.03
CA ASP A 126 12.62 -4.34 -20.63
C ASP A 126 11.41 -4.22 -19.70
N GLY A 127 10.30 -4.84 -20.09
CA GLY A 127 9.07 -4.84 -19.30
C GLY A 127 9.23 -5.46 -17.91
N ARG A 128 10.22 -6.34 -17.70
CA ARG A 128 10.53 -6.92 -16.38
C ARG A 128 10.97 -5.85 -15.38
N VAL A 129 11.75 -4.87 -15.83
CA VAL A 129 12.22 -3.75 -14.98
C VAL A 129 11.10 -2.77 -14.67
N LEU A 130 10.18 -2.57 -15.62
CA LEU A 130 9.08 -1.62 -15.48
C LEU A 130 7.83 -2.20 -14.81
N ARG A 131 7.76 -3.52 -14.61
CA ARG A 131 6.54 -4.21 -14.20
C ARG A 131 5.93 -3.66 -12.91
N GLU A 132 6.74 -3.55 -11.86
CA GLU A 132 6.29 -3.06 -10.54
C GLU A 132 5.84 -1.60 -10.63
N ALA A 133 6.66 -0.75 -11.26
CA ALA A 133 6.31 0.65 -11.48
C ALA A 133 5.00 0.81 -12.27
N ILE A 134 4.77 0.03 -13.33
CA ILE A 134 3.53 0.07 -14.11
C ILE A 134 2.36 -0.37 -13.24
N PHE A 135 2.50 -1.47 -12.49
CA PHE A 135 1.44 -2.02 -11.64
C PHE A 135 0.98 -1.02 -10.57
N TYR A 136 1.92 -0.32 -9.94
CA TYR A 136 1.65 0.68 -8.90
C TYR A 136 1.52 2.12 -9.42
N SER A 137 1.69 2.37 -10.72
CA SER A 137 1.62 3.72 -11.31
C SER A 137 0.24 4.38 -11.21
N GLY A 138 -0.82 3.60 -10.98
CA GLY A 138 -2.19 4.09 -10.84
C GLY A 138 -2.48 4.82 -9.52
N GLU A 139 -1.49 4.95 -8.64
CA GLU A 139 -1.63 5.74 -7.43
C GLU A 139 -1.82 7.24 -7.74
N SER A 140 -2.62 7.90 -6.91
CA SER A 140 -3.21 9.21 -7.19
C SER A 140 -2.19 10.33 -7.40
N ALA A 141 -2.65 11.48 -7.90
CA ALA A 141 -1.82 12.68 -7.99
C ALA A 141 -1.32 13.12 -6.60
N TYR A 142 -0.20 13.83 -6.55
CA TYR A 142 0.33 14.37 -5.29
C TYR A 142 -0.67 15.35 -4.65
N TYR A 143 -0.69 15.44 -3.31
CA TYR A 143 -1.62 16.32 -2.59
C TYR A 143 -1.62 17.78 -3.07
N PHE A 144 -0.46 18.32 -3.48
CA PHE A 144 -0.38 19.68 -4.01
C PHE A 144 -1.16 19.85 -5.33
N GLN A 145 -1.30 18.79 -6.12
CA GLN A 145 -2.07 18.80 -7.37
C GLN A 145 -3.57 18.88 -7.08
N TYR A 146 -4.01 18.43 -5.91
CA TYR A 146 -5.39 18.55 -5.44
C TYR A 146 -5.66 19.81 -4.61
N ARG A 147 -4.63 20.62 -4.29
CA ARG A 147 -4.76 21.80 -3.42
C ARG A 147 -5.89 22.71 -3.87
N ASP A 148 -5.91 23.08 -5.15
CA ASP A 148 -6.89 24.03 -5.68
C ASP A 148 -8.30 23.39 -5.79
N LEU A 149 -8.37 22.06 -5.95
CA LEU A 149 -9.62 21.30 -5.96
C LEU A 149 -10.21 21.10 -4.55
N SER A 150 -9.39 21.12 -3.51
CA SER A 150 -9.84 20.96 -2.12
C SER A 150 -10.86 22.02 -1.73
N ARG A 151 -10.64 23.28 -2.13
CA ARG A 151 -11.59 24.36 -1.90
C ARG A 151 -12.94 24.05 -2.53
N ILE A 152 -12.97 23.66 -3.81
CA ILE A 152 -14.22 23.35 -4.53
C ILE A 152 -14.94 22.17 -3.87
N LYS A 153 -14.19 21.14 -3.44
CA LYS A 153 -14.76 19.97 -2.79
C LYS A 153 -15.46 20.31 -1.47
N TYR A 154 -14.86 21.19 -0.66
CA TYR A 154 -15.31 21.46 0.72
C TYR A 154 -16.06 22.79 0.88
N GLU A 155 -16.24 23.60 -0.16
CA GLU A 155 -16.85 24.94 -0.03
C GLU A 155 -18.28 24.92 0.52
N LYS A 156 -19.01 23.82 0.34
CA LYS A 156 -20.39 23.65 0.83
C LYS A 156 -20.48 23.02 2.22
N ASP A 157 -19.35 22.58 2.78
CA ASP A 157 -19.34 21.82 4.03
C ASP A 157 -19.20 22.73 5.26
N ASN A 158 -18.88 24.02 5.06
CA ASN A 158 -18.63 24.95 6.15
C ASN A 158 -19.82 25.08 7.12
N ASP A 159 -21.03 25.24 6.58
CA ASP A 159 -22.24 25.35 7.42
C ASP A 159 -22.47 24.08 8.23
N TRP A 160 -22.22 22.90 7.63
CA TRP A 160 -22.34 21.63 8.33
C TRP A 160 -21.32 21.51 9.48
N PHE A 161 -20.08 21.93 9.26
CA PHE A 161 -19.04 21.91 10.30
C PHE A 161 -19.39 22.82 11.47
N LEU A 162 -19.82 24.06 11.21
CA LEU A 162 -20.22 25.00 12.27
C LEU A 162 -21.37 24.44 13.12
N ILE A 163 -22.34 23.75 12.50
CA ILE A 163 -23.48 23.17 13.20
C ILE A 163 -23.10 21.94 14.04
N ASN A 164 -22.18 21.09 13.56
CA ASN A 164 -21.97 19.75 14.14
C ASN A 164 -20.64 19.58 14.87
N LYS A 165 -19.64 20.42 14.59
CA LYS A 165 -18.25 20.28 15.05
C LYS A 165 -17.67 21.55 15.66
N GLY A 166 -18.33 22.70 15.49
CA GLY A 166 -17.95 24.00 16.06
C GLY A 166 -17.35 24.93 15.03
#